data_AF-A0A561CR63-F1
#
_entry.id   AF-A0A561CR63-F1
#
_cell.length_a   1.000
_cell.length_b   1.000
_cell.length_c   1.000
_cell.angle_alpha   90.00
_cell.angle_beta   90.00
_cell.angle_gamma   90.00
#
_symmetry.space_group_name_H-M   'P 1'
#
loop_
_entity.id
_entity.type
_entity.pdbx_description
1 polymer ?
#
loop_
_entity_poly.entity_id
_entity_poly.type
_entity_poly.pdbx_seq_one_letter_code
_entity_poly.pdbx_strand_id
1 'polypeptide(L)'
;MYEFKDEIERKEKKYKIYLYLFIISVLINTFIDIFDLGIEKVSGVRIVISLLFFGVILYFGLLRKFWAEVMIKFFVWLNIILLFLIIIVKILGL
;
A
#
# COMPACT_ATOMS: atom_id res chain seq x y z
N MET A 1 -29.68 18.49 -2.92
CA MET A 1 -29.71 17.07 -3.39
C MET A 1 -28.65 16.79 -4.46
N TYR A 2 -28.34 17.72 -5.37
CA TYR A 2 -27.21 17.59 -6.32
C TYR A 2 -25.83 17.80 -5.67
N GLU A 3 -25.70 18.72 -4.71
CA GLU A 3 -24.42 19.00 -4.03
C GLU A 3 -23.83 17.78 -3.29
N PHE A 4 -24.69 16.90 -2.76
CA PHE A 4 -24.27 15.65 -2.11
C PHE A 4 -23.69 14.64 -3.10
N LYS A 5 -24.12 14.66 -4.36
CA LYS A 5 -23.65 13.73 -5.40
C LYS A 5 -22.21 14.05 -5.79
N ASP A 6 -21.90 15.33 -5.96
CA ASP A 6 -20.54 15.82 -6.28
C ASP A 6 -19.56 15.63 -5.11
N GLU A 7 -20.01 15.69 -3.86
CA GLU A 7 -19.18 15.37 -2.70
C GLU A 7 -18.83 13.89 -2.61
N ILE A 8 -19.78 13.00 -2.88
CA ILE A 8 -19.55 11.55 -2.90
C ILE A 8 -18.57 11.21 -4.02
N GLU A 9 -18.76 11.77 -5.22
CA GLU A 9 -17.90 11.49 -6.37
C GLU A 9 -16.46 12.00 -6.17
N ARG A 10 -16.29 13.16 -5.52
CA ARG A 10 -14.96 13.67 -5.13
C ARG A 10 -14.28 12.79 -4.09
N LYS A 11 -15.02 12.27 -3.10
CA LYS A 11 -14.48 11.34 -2.10
C LYS A 11 -14.06 10.01 -2.74
N GLU A 12 -14.84 9.51 -3.70
CA GLU A 12 -14.51 8.30 -4.46
C GLU A 12 -13.24 8.46 -5.31
N LYS A 13 -13.09 9.59 -6.02
CA LYS A 13 -11.86 9.89 -6.78
C LYS A 13 -10.64 9.89 -5.88
N LYS A 14 -10.71 10.53 -4.70
CA LYS A 14 -9.60 10.52 -3.73
C LYS A 14 -9.26 9.11 -3.27
N TYR A 15 -10.27 8.29 -2.95
CA TYR A 15 -10.04 6.90 -2.53
C TYR A 15 -9.39 6.06 -3.63
N LYS A 16 -9.80 6.21 -4.90
CA LYS A 16 -9.13 5.54 -6.03
C LYS A 16 -7.63 5.84 -6.08
N ILE A 17 -7.22 7.09 -5.81
CA ILE A 17 -5.80 7.47 -5.76
C ILE A 17 -5.05 6.66 -4.68
N TYR A 18 -5.62 6.55 -3.47
CA TYR A 18 -5.02 5.73 -2.41
C TYR A 18 -4.92 4.25 -2.80
N LEU A 19 -5.93 3.73 -3.50
CA LEU A 19 -5.94 2.35 -3.96
C LEU A 19 -4.85 2.12 -5.03
N TYR A 20 -4.65 3.05 -5.97
CA TYR A 20 -3.54 2.99 -6.91
C TYR A 20 -2.18 3.08 -6.23
N LEU A 21 -2.01 4.00 -5.27
CA LEU A 21 -0.77 4.12 -4.49
C LEU A 21 -0.46 2.83 -3.72
N PHE A 22 -1.47 2.19 -3.15
CA PHE A 22 -1.33 0.91 -2.48
C PHE A 22 -0.90 -0.20 -3.44
N ILE A 23 -1.52 -0.32 -4.61
CA ILE A 23 -1.12 -1.29 -5.64
C ILE A 23 0.34 -1.09 -6.04
N ILE A 24 0.75 0.17 -6.32
CA ILE A 24 2.13 0.49 -6.70
C ILE A 24 3.10 0.10 -5.59
N SER A 25 2.76 0.38 -4.33
CA SER A 25 3.58 0.00 -3.17
C SER A 25 3.74 -1.51 -3.04
N VAL A 26 2.65 -2.27 -3.21
CA VAL A 26 2.70 -3.75 -3.18
C VAL A 26 3.55 -4.30 -4.33
N LEU A 27 3.44 -3.71 -5.54
CA LEU A 27 4.27 -4.11 -6.68
C LEU A 27 5.75 -3.84 -6.44
N ILE A 28 6.11 -2.66 -5.93
CA ILE A 28 7.49 -2.32 -5.58
C ILE A 28 8.02 -3.29 -4.51
N ASN A 29 7.24 -3.56 -3.47
CA ASN A 29 7.66 -4.44 -2.38
C ASN A 29 7.85 -5.88 -2.87
N THR A 30 6.95 -6.37 -3.71
CA THR A 30 7.05 -7.70 -4.33
C THR A 30 8.26 -7.78 -5.27
N PHE A 31 8.54 -6.71 -6.02
CA PHE A 31 9.71 -6.63 -6.87
C PHE A 31 11.00 -6.71 -6.06
N ILE A 32 11.12 -5.92 -4.98
CA ILE A 32 12.28 -5.98 -4.07
C ILE A 32 12.43 -7.39 -3.50
N ASP A 33 11.34 -7.98 -2.98
CA ASP A 33 11.34 -9.32 -2.41
C ASP A 33 11.80 -10.40 -3.40
N ILE A 34 11.41 -10.31 -4.68
CA ILE A 34 11.83 -11.26 -5.73
C ILE A 34 13.33 -11.12 -6.03
N PHE A 35 13.85 -9.90 -6.07
CA PHE A 35 15.28 -9.67 -6.30
C PHE A 35 16.13 -10.08 -5.09
N ASP A 36 15.65 -9.84 -3.86
CA ASP A 36 16.30 -10.28 -2.61
C ASP A 36 16.24 -11.80 -2.42
N LEU A 37 15.23 -12.48 -2.98
CA LEU A 37 15.14 -13.94 -3.03
C LEU A 37 16.37 -14.57 -3.70
N GLY A 38 16.94 -13.90 -4.71
CA GLY A 38 18.18 -14.31 -5.38
C GLY A 38 19.43 -14.21 -4.51
N ILE A 39 19.35 -13.54 -3.34
CA ILE A 39 20.45 -13.30 -2.39
C ILE A 39 20.22 -14.09 -1.07
N GLU A 40 19.32 -15.10 -1.08
CA GLU A 40 19.00 -16.02 0.03
C GLU A 40 18.48 -15.39 1.35
N LYS A 41 18.21 -14.08 1.38
CA LYS A 41 17.74 -13.40 2.61
C LYS A 41 16.25 -13.58 2.92
N VAL A 42 15.44 -14.03 1.96
CA VAL A 42 13.98 -14.08 2.09
C VAL A 42 13.43 -15.44 1.65
N SER A 43 12.70 -16.12 2.54
CA SER A 43 12.00 -17.37 2.22
C SER A 43 10.84 -17.10 1.25
N GLY A 44 10.75 -17.86 0.15
CA GLY A 44 9.65 -17.76 -0.82
C GLY A 44 8.25 -17.90 -0.20
N VAL A 45 8.13 -18.63 0.92
CA VAL A 45 6.87 -18.76 1.67
C VAL A 45 6.40 -17.41 2.23
N ARG A 46 7.32 -16.57 2.70
CA ARG A 46 7.01 -15.24 3.23
C ARG A 46 6.43 -14.33 2.14
N ILE A 47 6.95 -14.43 0.92
CA ILE A 47 6.50 -13.63 -0.23
C ILE A 47 5.08 -14.02 -0.61
N VAL A 48 4.79 -15.32 -0.69
CA VAL A 48 3.43 -15.83 -1.00
C VAL A 48 2.42 -15.39 0.06
N ILE A 49 2.77 -15.49 1.35
CA ILE A 49 1.90 -15.05 2.45
C ILE A 49 1.64 -13.53 2.37
N SER A 50 2.68 -12.73 2.16
CA SER A 50 2.54 -11.27 2.00
C SER A 50 1.63 -10.93 0.82
N LEU A 51 1.81 -11.60 -0.33
CA LEU A 51 1.02 -11.36 -1.53
C LEU A 51 -0.46 -11.69 -1.31
N LEU A 52 -0.75 -12.83 -0.66
CA LEU A 52 -2.11 -13.21 -0.28
C LEU A 52 -2.74 -12.19 0.66
N PHE A 53 -1.99 -11.74 1.67
CA PHE A 53 -2.46 -10.74 2.62
C PHE A 53 -2.83 -9.41 1.95
N PHE A 54 -1.95 -8.90 1.07
CA PHE A 54 -2.23 -7.68 0.30
C PHE A 54 -3.39 -7.88 -0.68
N GLY A 55 -3.51 -9.07 -1.29
CA GLY A 55 -4.63 -9.42 -2.16
C GLY A 55 -5.98 -9.39 -1.44
N VAL A 56 -6.04 -9.90 -0.20
CA VAL A 56 -7.25 -9.85 0.64
C VAL A 56 -7.63 -8.40 0.97
N ILE A 57 -6.65 -7.58 1.37
CA ILE A 57 -6.88 -6.15 1.65
C ILE A 57 -7.39 -5.43 0.40
N LEU A 58 -6.78 -5.69 -0.76
CA LEU A 58 -7.18 -5.10 -2.02
C LEU A 58 -8.60 -5.48 -2.42
N TYR A 59 -8.96 -6.77 -2.30
CA TYR A 59 -10.29 -7.27 -2.62
C TYR A 59 -11.36 -6.60 -1.77
N PHE A 60 -11.16 -6.53 -0.45
CA PHE A 60 -12.09 -5.83 0.44
C PHE A 60 -12.05 -4.31 0.27
N GLY A 61 -10.92 -3.75 -0.16
CA GLY A 61 -10.76 -2.34 -0.50
C GLY A 61 -11.57 -1.96 -1.75
N LEU A 62 -11.62 -2.82 -2.75
CA LEU A 62 -12.47 -2.66 -3.95
C LEU A 62 -13.96 -2.76 -3.62
N LEU A 63 -14.31 -3.65 -2.68
CA LEU A 63 -15.67 -3.76 -2.13
C LEU A 63 -16.06 -2.58 -1.21
N ARG A 64 -15.16 -1.59 -1.03
CA ARG A 64 -15.36 -0.39 -0.20
C ARG A 64 -15.76 -0.71 1.24
N LYS A 65 -15.26 -1.81 1.81
CA LYS A 65 -15.42 -2.05 3.24
C LYS A 65 -14.62 -1.00 4.01
N PHE A 66 -15.25 -0.34 4.97
CA PHE A 66 -14.65 0.72 5.78
C PHE A 66 -13.31 0.29 6.40
N TRP A 67 -13.23 -0.92 6.96
CA TRP A 67 -12.00 -1.47 7.53
C TRP A 67 -10.86 -1.61 6.52
N ALA A 68 -11.16 -1.98 5.27
CA ALA A 68 -10.15 -2.13 4.23
C ALA A 68 -9.67 -0.77 3.71
N GLU A 69 -10.57 0.21 3.62
CA GLU A 69 -10.18 1.59 3.31
C GLU A 69 -9.23 2.18 4.36
N VAL A 70 -9.51 1.94 5.65
CA VAL A 70 -8.61 2.35 6.74
C VAL A 70 -7.26 1.63 6.63
N MET A 71 -7.24 0.32 6.37
CA MET A 71 -6.00 -0.43 6.16
C MET A 71 -5.19 0.11 4.99
N ILE A 72 -5.81 0.37 3.84
CA ILE A 72 -5.15 0.93 2.66
C ILE A 72 -4.51 2.28 2.97
N LYS A 73 -5.26 3.19 3.61
CA LYS A 73 -4.72 4.51 4.01
C LYS A 73 -3.57 4.35 4.99
N PHE A 74 -3.72 3.48 5.99
CA PHE A 74 -2.68 3.21 6.98
C PHE A 74 -1.39 2.68 6.35
N PHE A 75 -1.49 1.71 5.43
CA PHE A 75 -0.33 1.17 4.71
C PHE A 75 0.37 2.23 3.85
N VAL A 76 -0.39 3.06 3.12
CA VAL A 76 0.20 4.14 2.32
C VAL A 76 0.93 5.15 3.21
N TRP A 77 0.33 5.56 4.35
CA TRP A 77 0.97 6.45 5.30
C TRP A 77 2.22 5.84 5.94
N LEU A 78 2.19 4.56 6.32
CA LEU A 78 3.35 3.85 6.81
C LEU A 78 4.50 3.85 5.79
N ASN A 79 4.21 3.61 4.52
CA ASN A 79 5.22 3.66 3.45
C ASN A 79 5.85 5.06 3.33
N ILE A 80 5.04 6.11 3.42
CA ILE A 80 5.53 7.50 3.40
C ILE A 80 6.44 7.78 4.60
N ILE A 81 6.01 7.37 5.81
CA ILE A 81 6.81 7.54 7.03
C ILE A 81 8.14 6.78 6.93
N LEU A 82 8.11 5.54 6.41
CA LEU A 82 9.32 4.75 6.18
C LEU A 82 10.27 5.44 5.20
N LEU A 83 9.75 5.99 4.10
CA LEU A 83 10.54 6.76 3.15
C LEU A 83 11.23 7.96 3.81
N PHE A 84 10.49 8.72 4.63
CA PHE A 84 11.08 9.80 5.41
C PHE A 84 12.17 9.31 6.36
N LEU A 85 11.94 8.20 7.05
CA LEU A 85 12.92 7.63 7.98
C LEU A 85 14.20 7.21 7.26
N ILE A 86 14.09 6.53 6.12
CA ILE A 86 15.25 6.15 5.28
C ILE A 86 16.02 7.39 4.82
N ILE A 87 15.31 8.44 4.39
CA ILE A 87 15.94 9.70 3.97
C ILE A 87 16.68 10.36 5.13
N ILE A 88 16.06 10.44 6.31
CA ILE A 88 16.65 11.02 7.51
C ILE A 88 17.92 10.27 7.92
N VAL A 89 17.85 8.93 7.98
CA VAL A 89 19.02 8.07 8.30
C VAL A 89 20.16 8.35 7.32
N LYS A 90 19.85 8.38 6.02
CA LYS A 90 20.84 8.64 4.97
C LYS A 90 21.45 10.05 5.04
N ILE A 91 20.65 11.08 5.37
CA ILE A 91 21.14 12.47 5.51
C ILE A 91 22.02 12.61 6.75
N LEU A 92 21.67 11.94 7.85
CA LEU A 92 22.44 11.94 9.09
C LEU A 92 23.76 11.15 8.97
N GLY A 93 24.01 10.50 7.82
CA GLY A 93 25.24 9.78 7.54
C GLY A 93 25.42 8.52 8.38
N LEU A 94 24.31 7.93 8.86
CA LEU A 94 24.30 6.68 9.63
C LEU A 94 24.16 5.46 8.72
#